data_AF-A0A3C1C2L1-F1
#
_entry.id   AF-A0A3C1C2L1-F1
#
_cell.length_a   1.000
_cell.length_b   1.000
_cell.length_c   1.000
_cell.angle_alpha   90.00
_cell.angle_beta   90.00
_cell.angle_gamma   90.00
#
_symmetry.space_group_name_H-M   'P 1'
#
loop_
_entity.id
_entity.type
_entity.pdbx_description
1 polymer ?
#
loop_
_entity_poly.entity_id
_entity_poly.type
_entity_poly.pdbx_seq_one_letter_code
_entity_poly.pdbx_strand_id
1 'polypeptide(L)'
;VYTGLRPGEKLYEELITHGEGIGATANEKIMVLKRDGKDGEPAARDRRIRDQVARLAAEAGSFDAVRIQAALKEIVPEYTPPAGSGGGASG
;
A
#
# COMPACT_ATOMS: atom_id res chain seq x y z
N VAL A 1 8.13 31.34 -0.86
CA VAL A 1 8.21 30.79 0.51
C VAL A 1 8.09 29.28 0.40
N TYR A 2 8.99 28.52 1.03
CA TYR A 2 8.88 27.07 1.13
C TYR A 2 7.98 26.73 2.33
N THR A 3 6.94 25.90 2.11
CA THR A 3 5.92 25.59 3.13
C THR A 3 6.02 24.16 3.69
N GLY A 4 7.06 23.41 3.34
CA GLY A 4 7.23 22.01 3.77
C GLY A 4 6.39 21.00 2.97
N LEU A 5 6.52 19.73 3.34
CA LEU A 5 5.78 18.59 2.75
C LEU A 5 4.38 18.47 3.37
N ARG A 6 3.39 18.14 2.53
CA ARG A 6 2.01 17.85 2.94
C ARG A 6 1.91 16.42 3.50
N PRO A 7 0.90 16.12 4.33
CA PRO A 7 0.65 14.76 4.80
C PRO A 7 0.52 13.78 3.62
N GLY A 8 1.39 12.76 3.60
CA GLY A 8 1.44 11.76 2.54
C GLY A 8 2.41 12.06 1.40
N GLU A 9 3.06 13.23 1.37
CA GLU A 9 4.10 13.51 0.38
C GLU A 9 5.45 12.91 0.79
N LYS A 10 6.10 12.24 -0.17
CA LYS A 10 7.50 11.81 -0.06
C LYS A 10 8.40 12.84 -0.74
N LEU A 11 9.56 13.12 -0.14
CA LEU A 11 10.58 14.00 -0.76
C LEU A 11 11.28 13.31 -1.94
N TYR A 12 11.39 11.99 -1.86
CA TYR A 12 11.96 11.12 -2.88
C TYR A 12 11.07 9.89 -3.02
N GLU A 13 10.71 9.56 -4.25
CA GLU A 13 10.03 8.30 -4.56
C GLU A 13 11.03 7.15 -4.57
N GLU A 14 10.54 5.96 -4.23
CA GLU A 14 11.31 4.73 -4.38
C GLU A 14 11.29 4.33 -5.85
N LEU A 15 12.47 4.20 -6.48
CA LEU A 15 12.55 3.70 -7.85
C LEU A 15 12.06 2.25 -7.97
N ILE A 16 12.27 1.46 -6.90
CA ILE A 16 11.86 0.07 -6.73
C ILE A 16 11.63 -0.16 -5.24
N THR A 17 10.58 -0.88 -4.86
CA THR A 17 10.25 -1.16 -3.45
C THR A 17 11.11 -2.30 -2.91
N HIS A 18 11.49 -2.23 -1.63
CA HIS A 18 12.21 -3.33 -0.98
C HIS A 18 11.40 -4.64 -1.04
N GLY A 19 12.02 -5.72 -1.52
CA GLY A 19 11.39 -7.04 -1.63
C GLY A 19 10.85 -7.37 -3.02
N GLU A 20 10.79 -6.40 -3.94
CA GLU A 20 10.45 -6.66 -5.33
C GLU A 20 11.67 -7.28 -6.03
N GLY A 21 11.59 -8.57 -6.38
CA GLY A 21 12.71 -9.29 -6.98
C GLY A 21 13.01 -8.77 -8.38
N ILE A 22 14.10 -8.03 -8.55
CA ILE A 22 14.48 -7.44 -9.85
C ILE A 22 15.08 -8.53 -10.76
N GLY A 23 14.54 -8.65 -11.97
CA GLY A 23 15.08 -9.47 -13.04
C GLY A 23 15.48 -8.63 -14.25
N ALA A 24 16.63 -8.95 -14.86
CA ALA A 24 17.02 -8.38 -16.13
C ALA A 24 16.13 -8.90 -17.27
N THR A 25 15.97 -8.08 -18.32
CA THR A 25 15.40 -8.53 -19.61
C THR A 25 16.47 -8.48 -20.69
N ALA A 26 16.13 -8.86 -21.92
CA ALA A 26 17.03 -8.73 -23.07
C ALA A 26 17.37 -7.27 -23.42
N ASN A 27 16.57 -6.30 -22.96
CA ASN A 27 16.86 -4.88 -23.13
C ASN A 27 17.41 -4.31 -21.82
N GLU A 28 18.61 -3.76 -21.86
CA GLU A 28 19.32 -3.24 -20.68
C GLU A 28 18.56 -2.13 -19.93
N LYS A 29 17.63 -1.45 -20.59
CA LYS A 29 16.82 -0.36 -20.01
C LYS A 29 15.48 -0.85 -19.45
N ILE A 30 15.16 -2.14 -19.58
CA ILE A 30 13.88 -2.71 -19.15
C ILE A 30 14.15 -3.81 -18.12
N MET A 31 13.59 -3.66 -16.92
CA MET A 31 13.67 -4.64 -15.85
C MET A 31 12.28 -5.19 -15.53
N VAL A 32 12.23 -6.40 -14.96
CA VAL A 32 11.00 -7.07 -14.52
C VAL A 32 11.01 -7.19 -13.00
N LEU A 33 9.92 -6.80 -12.36
CA LEU A 33 9.70 -7.05 -10.94
C LEU A 33 8.99 -8.39 -10.77
N LYS A 34 9.55 -9.26 -9.95
CA LYS A 34 8.97 -10.56 -9.61
C LYS A 34 8.12 -10.41 -8.35
N ARG A 35 6.94 -11.02 -8.39
CA ARG A 35 6.16 -11.30 -7.18
C ARG A 35 6.96 -12.23 -6.27
N ASP A 36 6.80 -12.07 -4.97
CA ASP A 36 7.49 -12.91 -3.97
C ASP A 36 6.95 -14.36 -3.92
N GLY A 37 5.85 -14.62 -4.63
CA GLY A 37 5.26 -15.94 -4.81
C GLY A 37 4.49 -16.46 -3.59
N LYS A 38 4.27 -15.63 -2.56
CA LYS A 38 3.62 -16.04 -1.30
C LYS A 38 2.09 -15.96 -1.33
N ASP A 39 1.52 -15.82 -2.52
CA ASP A 39 0.10 -15.53 -2.70
C ASP A 39 -0.80 -16.77 -2.64
N GLY A 40 -0.21 -17.96 -2.62
CA GLY A 40 -0.94 -19.25 -2.66
C GLY A 40 -1.54 -19.54 -4.03
N GLU A 41 -2.47 -20.52 -4.06
CA GLU A 41 -3.16 -20.95 -5.29
C GLU A 41 -3.96 -19.81 -5.94
N PRO A 42 -3.97 -19.67 -7.28
CA PRO A 42 -4.58 -18.52 -7.96
C PRO A 42 -6.05 -18.26 -7.58
N ALA A 43 -6.86 -19.30 -7.49
CA ALA A 43 -8.27 -19.16 -7.14
C ALA A 43 -8.48 -18.73 -5.67
N ALA A 44 -7.62 -19.19 -4.76
CA ALA A 44 -7.65 -18.80 -3.36
C ALA A 44 -7.20 -17.34 -3.19
N ARG A 45 -6.12 -16.95 -3.88
CA ARG A 45 -5.64 -15.57 -3.95
C ARG A 45 -6.72 -14.62 -4.46
N ASP A 46 -7.37 -14.96 -5.56
CA ASP A 46 -8.38 -14.09 -6.19
C ASP A 46 -9.59 -13.91 -5.28
N ARG A 47 -10.00 -14.96 -4.55
CA ARG A 47 -11.04 -14.86 -3.52
C ARG A 47 -10.60 -13.94 -2.38
N ARG A 48 -9.40 -14.17 -1.83
CA ARG A 48 -8.82 -13.36 -0.74
C ARG A 48 -8.79 -11.87 -1.09
N ILE A 49 -8.29 -11.52 -2.28
CA ILE A 49 -8.23 -10.13 -2.74
C ILE A 49 -9.63 -9.52 -2.88
N ARG A 50 -10.61 -10.25 -3.41
CA ARG A 50 -11.99 -9.73 -3.50
C ARG A 50 -12.59 -9.45 -2.13
N ASP A 51 -12.42 -10.36 -1.18
CA ASP A 51 -12.93 -10.20 0.18
C ASP A 51 -12.26 -9.01 0.90
N GLN A 52 -10.94 -8.88 0.73
CA GLN A 52 -10.16 -7.75 1.24
C GLN A 52 -10.61 -6.40 0.67
N VAL A 53 -10.82 -6.33 -0.65
CA VAL A 53 -11.30 -5.11 -1.33
C VAL A 53 -12.72 -4.76 -0.89
N ALA A 54 -13.61 -5.75 -0.76
CA ALA A 54 -14.97 -5.53 -0.27
C ALA A 54 -14.98 -4.96 1.16
N ARG A 55 -14.13 -5.49 2.05
CA ARG A 55 -13.97 -4.96 3.40
C ARG A 55 -13.43 -3.53 3.38
N LEU A 56 -12.39 -3.25 2.59
CA LEU A 56 -11.85 -1.89 2.48
C LEU A 56 -12.92 -0.90 2.00
N ALA A 57 -13.76 -1.28 1.03
CA ALA A 57 -14.87 -0.44 0.56
C ALA A 57 -15.91 -0.17 1.67
N ALA A 58 -16.23 -1.18 2.49
CA ALA A 58 -17.13 -1.01 3.63
C ALA A 58 -16.54 -0.05 4.68
N GLU A 59 -15.27 -0.20 5.03
CA GLU A 59 -14.59 0.71 5.98
C GLU A 59 -14.46 2.12 5.40
N ALA A 60 -14.20 2.27 4.10
CA ALA A 60 -14.19 3.57 3.44
C ALA A 60 -15.54 4.29 3.55
N GLY A 61 -16.65 3.55 3.46
CA GLY A 61 -18.00 4.09 3.66
C GLY A 61 -18.27 4.62 5.08
N SER A 62 -17.47 4.20 6.07
CA SER A 62 -17.57 4.70 7.46
C SER A 62 -16.83 6.02 7.70
N PHE A 63 -15.97 6.45 6.77
CA PHE A 63 -15.06 7.61 6.91
C PHE A 63 -14.13 7.55 8.14
N ASP A 64 -13.96 6.39 8.78
CA ASP A 64 -13.04 6.18 9.88
C ASP A 64 -11.61 5.93 9.36
N ALA A 65 -10.78 6.97 9.44
CA ALA A 65 -9.40 6.92 8.94
C ALA A 65 -8.57 5.81 9.57
N VAL A 66 -8.80 5.47 10.85
CA VAL A 66 -8.05 4.43 11.56
C VAL A 66 -8.40 3.06 10.98
N ARG A 67 -9.70 2.80 10.76
CA ARG A 67 -10.15 1.53 10.18
C ARG A 67 -9.71 1.36 8.73
N ILE A 68 -9.77 2.44 7.94
CA ILE A 68 -9.31 2.43 6.55
C ILE A 68 -7.81 2.12 6.49
N GLN A 69 -7.00 2.77 7.33
CA GLN A 69 -5.56 2.52 7.38
C GLN A 69 -5.24 1.10 7.85
N ALA A 70 -5.97 0.57 8.83
CA ALA A 70 -5.81 -0.80 9.27
C ALA A 70 -6.14 -1.80 8.16
N ALA A 71 -7.23 -1.60 7.42
CA ALA A 71 -7.60 -2.42 6.27
C ALA A 71 -6.54 -2.35 5.16
N LEU A 72 -6.02 -1.15 4.86
CA LEU A 72 -4.92 -0.97 3.89
C LEU A 72 -3.64 -1.69 4.32
N LYS A 73 -3.27 -1.61 5.60
CA LYS A 73 -2.07 -2.27 6.14
C LYS A 73 -2.15 -3.79 6.06
N GLU A 74 -3.34 -4.37 6.19
CA GLU A 74 -3.56 -5.80 6.03
C GLU A 74 -3.40 -6.26 4.57
N ILE A 75 -3.84 -5.43 3.62
CA ILE A 75 -3.76 -5.73 2.18
C ILE A 75 -2.35 -5.51 1.64
N VAL A 76 -1.71 -4.43 2.07
CA VAL A 76 -0.36 -4.02 1.67
C VAL A 76 0.48 -3.88 2.94
N PRO A 77 1.17 -4.94 3.38
CA PRO A 77 1.97 -4.93 4.61
C PRO A 77 3.05 -3.84 4.64
N GLU A 78 3.53 -3.40 3.49
CA GLU A 78 4.54 -2.34 3.33
C GLU A 78 3.95 -0.93 3.48
N TYR A 79 2.62 -0.80 3.47
CA TYR A 79 1.94 0.48 3.65
C TYR A 79 2.33 1.12 4.97
N THR A 80 2.87 2.33 4.93
CA THR A 80 3.19 3.11 6.13
C THR A 80 2.37 4.38 6.09
N PRO A 81 1.30 4.51 6.90
CA PRO A 81 0.50 5.72 6.92
C PRO A 81 1.37 6.90 7.40
N PRO A 82 1.23 8.09 6.80
CA PRO A 82 1.94 9.27 7.26
C PRO A 82 1.50 9.63 8.68
N ALA A 83 2.45 10.05 9.52
CA ALA A 83 2.14 10.55 10.86
C ALA A 83 1.35 11.86 10.75
N GLY A 84 0.02 11.81 10.74
CA GLY A 84 -0.79 13.03 10.67
C GLY A 84 -2.25 12.93 10.22
N SER A 85 -2.96 11.82 10.48
CA SER A 85 -4.42 11.77 10.25
C SER A 85 -5.22 11.18 11.41
N GLY A 86 -4.63 11.11 12.61
CA GLY A 86 -5.36 10.92 13.85
C GLY A 86 -5.82 12.29 14.34
N GLY A 87 -7.04 12.69 14.02
CA GLY A 87 -7.66 13.88 14.59
C GLY A 87 -7.66 13.78 16.10
N GLY A 88 -6.88 14.64 16.76
CA GLY A 88 -7.04 14.89 18.18
C GLY A 88 -8.41 15.53 18.42
N ALA A 89 -9.24 14.83 19.18
CA ALA A 89 -10.31 15.43 19.96
C ALA A 89 -10.16 14.91 21.40
N SER A 90 -9.15 15.42 22.09
CA SER A 90 -9.15 15.52 23.55
C SER A 90 -9.65 16.92 23.88
N GLY A 91 -10.94 16.99 24.23
CA GLY A 91 -11.48 17.99 25.14
C GLY A 91 -11.61 17.39 26.53
#